data_AF-A0AAV5YBJ6-F1
#
_entry.id   AF-A0AAV5YBJ6-F1
#
_cell.length_a   1.000
_cell.length_b   1.000
_cell.length_c   1.000
_cell.angle_alpha   90.00
_cell.angle_beta   90.00
_cell.angle_gamma   90.00
#
_symmetry.space_group_name_H-M   'P 1'
#
loop_
_entity.id
_entity.type
_entity.pdbx_description
1 polymer ?
#
loop_
_entity_poly.entity_id
_entity_poly.type
_entity_poly.pdbx_seq_one_letter_code
_entity_poly.pdbx_strand_id
1 'polypeptide(L)' 'MFATVDWDALLTVIWSALLAGIIVPAAYGFVILGTTRALDLGRQGRAGEAAVYAVIGTLGAAAVVAAIVFGIVVLSAK' A
#
# COMPACT_ATOMS: atom_id res chain seq x y z
N MET A 1 0.78 0.74 -39.22
CA MET A 1 0.61 -0.16 -38.05
C MET A 1 0.89 0.54 -36.72
N PHE A 2 1.96 1.33 -36.59
CA PHE A 2 2.24 2.12 -35.37
C PHE A 2 1.28 3.28 -35.09
N ALA A 3 0.53 3.76 -36.09
CA ALA A 3 -0.40 4.89 -35.97
C ALA A 3 -1.74 4.56 -35.27
N THR A 4 -2.01 3.29 -34.96
CA THR A 4 -3.26 2.87 -34.29
C THR A 4 -3.08 2.75 -32.77
N VAL A 5 -1.83 2.66 -32.30
CA VAL A 5 -1.52 2.46 -30.88
C VAL A 5 -1.27 3.83 -30.23
N ASP A 6 -2.02 4.11 -29.18
CA ASP A 6 -1.75 5.24 -28.28
C ASP A 6 -0.59 4.86 -27.34
N TRP A 7 0.60 5.34 -27.70
CA TRP A 7 1.84 5.06 -26.96
C TRP A 7 1.88 5.75 -25.59
N ASP A 8 1.24 6.90 -25.44
CA ASP A 8 1.21 7.63 -24.17
C ASP A 8 0.33 6.90 -23.15
N ALA A 9 -0.83 6.41 -23.60
CA ALA A 9 -1.67 5.55 -22.79
C ALA A 9 -0.95 4.26 -22.37
N LEU A 10 -0.23 3.63 -23.31
CA LEU A 10 0.51 2.40 -23.06
C LEU A 10 1.60 2.59 -22.00
N LEU A 11 2.43 3.64 -22.14
CA LEU A 11 3.49 3.96 -21.18
C LEU A 11 2.93 4.31 -19.81
N THR A 12 1.80 5.03 -19.76
CA THR A 12 1.12 5.37 -18.51
C THR A 12 0.69 4.11 -17.76
N VAL A 13 0.08 3.14 -18.45
CA VAL A 13 -0.34 1.87 -17.84
C VAL A 13 0.85 1.05 -17.34
N ILE A 14 1.93 0.96 -18.14
CA ILE A 14 3.14 0.21 -17.74
C ILE A 14 3.70 0.76 -16.43
N TRP A 15 3.90 2.07 -16.34
CA TRP A 15 4.50 2.67 -15.15
C TRP A 15 3.55 2.63 -13.94
N SER A 16 2.26 2.88 -14.13
CA SER A 16 1.28 2.84 -13.04
C SER A 16 1.05 1.41 -12.52
N ALA A 17 1.05 0.39 -13.38
CA ALA A 17 0.98 -1.01 -12.97
C ALA A 17 2.23 -1.42 -12.18
N LEU A 18 3.42 -0.98 -12.59
CA LEU A 18 4.66 -1.24 -11.86
C LEU A 18 4.64 -0.61 -10.47
N LEU A 19 4.26 0.68 -10.39
CA LEU A 19 4.15 1.39 -9.12
C LEU A 19 3.13 0.73 -8.20
N ALA A 20 1.93 0.40 -8.71
CA ALA A 20 0.90 -0.25 -7.92
C ALA A 20 1.36 -1.64 -7.43
N GLY A 21 1.97 -2.43 -8.32
CA GLY A 21 2.46 -3.78 -8.03
C GLY A 21 3.60 -3.82 -7.01
N ILE A 22 4.37 -2.73 -6.85
CA ILE A 22 5.47 -2.66 -5.87
C ILE A 22 5.01 -1.98 -4.58
N ILE A 23 4.36 -0.82 -4.69
CA ILE A 23 4.04 0.04 -3.55
C ILE A 23 2.97 -0.61 -2.66
N VAL A 24 1.93 -1.21 -3.24
CA VAL A 24 0.83 -1.77 -2.44
C VAL A 24 1.30 -2.98 -1.61
N PRO A 25 2.06 -3.95 -2.17
CA PRO A 25 2.62 -5.04 -1.37
C PRO A 25 3.66 -4.55 -0.35
N ALA A 26 4.50 -3.57 -0.71
CA ALA A 26 5.45 -2.99 0.24
C ALA A 26 4.74 -2.31 1.42
N ALA A 27 3.65 -1.57 1.15
CA ALA A 27 2.79 -0.98 2.17
C ALA A 27 2.18 -2.05 3.10
N TYR A 28 1.73 -3.17 2.53
CA TYR A 28 1.21 -4.29 3.31
C TYR A 28 2.29 -4.96 4.19
N GLY A 29 3.55 -4.95 3.75
CA GLY A 29 4.69 -5.38 4.58
C GLY A 29 4.77 -4.63 5.92
N PHE A 30 4.45 -3.32 5.94
CA PHE A 30 4.39 -2.54 7.17
C PHE A 30 3.25 -2.98 8.09
N VAL A 31 2.12 -3.43 7.53
CA VAL A 31 1.02 -4.01 8.31
C VAL A 31 1.49 -5.25 9.05
N ILE A 32 2.16 -6.17 8.36
CA ILE A 32 2.70 -7.40 8.95
C ILE A 32 3.74 -7.06 10.02
N LEU A 33 4.72 -6.19 9.70
CA LEU A 33 5.76 -5.78 10.64
C LEU A 33 5.17 -5.14 11.90
N GLY A 34 4.26 -4.16 11.72
CA GLY A 34 3.69 -3.42 12.83
C GLY A 34 2.82 -4.29 13.73
N THR A 35 1.95 -5.11 13.14
CA THR A 35 1.05 -6.00 13.90
C THR A 35 1.82 -7.07 14.69
N THR A 36 2.77 -7.75 14.06
CA THR A 36 3.56 -8.80 14.71
C THR A 36 4.41 -8.23 15.86
N ARG A 37 5.13 -7.13 15.62
CA ARG A 37 5.99 -6.51 16.63
C ARG A 37 5.19 -5.88 17.77
N ALA A 38 4.06 -5.24 17.49
CA ALA A 38 3.20 -4.68 18.52
C ALA A 38 2.68 -5.75 19.49
N LEU A 39 2.23 -6.90 18.96
CA LEU A 39 1.74 -8.00 19.77
C LEU A 39 2.85 -8.65 20.60
N ASP A 40 4.03 -8.86 20.03
CA ASP A 40 5.15 -9.47 20.74
C ASP A 40 5.67 -8.56 21.87
N LEU A 41 5.83 -7.26 21.62
CA LEU A 41 6.28 -6.30 22.62
C LEU A 41 5.21 -6.05 23.70
N GLY A 42 3.93 -6.08 23.31
CA GLY A 42 2.81 -5.99 24.25
C GLY A 42 2.82 -7.15 25.25
N ARG A 43 3.10 -8.38 24.79
CA ARG A 43 3.24 -9.56 25.67
C ARG A 43 4.45 -9.47 26.60
N GLN A 44 5.49 -8.73 26.22
CA GLN A 44 6.68 -8.48 27.05
C GLN A 44 6.49 -7.31 28.04
N GLY A 45 5.30 -6.70 28.10
CA GLY A 45 5.03 -5.53 28.94
C GLY A 45 5.65 -4.22 28.43
N ARG A 46 6.23 -4.21 27.23
CA ARG A 46 6.89 -3.05 26.60
C ARG A 46 5.87 -2.19 25.85
N ALA A 47 4.88 -1.66 26.57
CA ALA A 47 3.72 -0.97 25.99
C ALA A 47 4.09 0.23 25.10
N GLY A 48 5.13 1.00 25.46
CA GLY A 48 5.57 2.16 24.67
C GLY A 48 6.07 1.79 23.28
N GLU A 49 6.94 0.78 23.19
CA GLU A 49 7.44 0.31 21.90
C GLU A 49 6.37 -0.43 21.09
N ALA A 50 5.50 -1.19 21.78
CA ALA A 50 4.35 -1.83 21.16
C ALA A 50 3.43 -0.81 20.47
N ALA A 51 3.19 0.35 21.09
CA ALA A 51 2.39 1.42 20.52
C ALA A 51 3.02 2.00 19.24
N VAL A 52 4.36 2.17 19.21
CA VAL A 52 5.07 2.65 18.02
C VAL A 52 4.87 1.69 16.84
N TYR A 53 5.04 0.39 17.07
CA TYR A 53 4.82 -0.61 16.01
C TYR A 53 3.35 -0.72 15.59
N ALA A 54 2.41 -0.54 16.53
CA ALA A 54 0.99 -0.48 16.19
C ALA A 54 0.68 0.68 15.24
N VAL A 55 1.26 1.86 15.48
CA VAL A 55 1.12 3.02 14.59
C VAL A 55 1.68 2.71 13.20
N ILE A 56 2.86 2.10 13.10
CA ILE A 56 3.47 1.69 11.82
C ILE A 56 2.53 0.74 11.05
N GLY A 57 2.00 -0.27 11.72
CA GLY A 57 1.06 -1.22 11.11
C GLY A 57 -0.23 -0.53 10.65
N THR A 58 -0.74 0.39 11.44
CA THR A 58 -1.97 1.15 11.12
C THR A 58 -1.76 2.07 9.93
N LEU A 59 -0.62 2.76 9.84
CA LEU A 59 -0.26 3.60 8.69
C LEU A 59 -0.10 2.77 7.41
N GLY A 60 0.52 1.59 7.51
CA GLY A 60 0.60 0.65 6.39
C GLY A 60 -0.78 0.21 5.91
N ALA A 61 -1.70 -0.09 6.83
CA ALA A 61 -3.05 -0.51 6.50
C ALA A 61 -3.85 0.63 5.87
N ALA A 62 -3.73 1.84 6.42
CA ALA A 62 -4.34 3.03 5.86
C ALA A 62 -3.85 3.32 4.43
N ALA A 63 -2.54 3.15 4.16
CA ALA A 63 -1.99 3.30 2.82
C ALA A 63 -2.57 2.29 1.81
N VAL A 64 -2.73 1.03 2.22
CA VAL A 64 -3.35 -0.01 1.37
C VAL A 64 -4.82 0.32 1.11
N VAL A 65 -5.58 0.70 2.13
CA VAL A 65 -6.99 1.11 1.98
C VAL A 65 -7.10 2.32 1.06
N ALA A 66 -6.25 3.32 1.22
CA ALA A 66 -6.21 4.50 0.37
C ALA A 66 -5.92 4.14 -1.10
N ALA A 67 -5.00 3.20 -1.36
CA ALA A 67 -4.71 2.73 -2.71
C ALA A 67 -5.91 2.01 -3.36
N ILE A 68 -6.64 1.18 -2.58
CA ILE A 68 -7.87 0.51 -3.04
C ILE A 68 -8.95 1.55 -3.38
N VAL A 69 -9.21 2.50 -2.46
CA VAL A 69 -10.19 3.56 -2.67
C VAL A 69 -9.83 4.41 -3.88
N PHE A 70 -8.56 4.78 -4.03
CA PHE A 70 -8.07 5.50 -5.19
C PHE A 70 -8.36 4.75 -6.49
N GLY A 71 -8.09 3.45 -6.55
CA GLY A 71 -8.41 2.61 -7.72
C GLY A 71 -9.91 2.61 -8.05
N ILE A 72 -10.77 2.49 -7.03
CA ILE A 72 -12.24 2.52 -7.20
C ILE A 72 -12.70 3.89 -7.73
N VAL A 73 -12.19 4.98 -7.14
CA VAL A 73 -12.56 6.35 -7.56
C VAL A 73 -12.13 6.61 -8.99
N VAL A 74 -10.91 6.22 -9.37
CA VAL A 74 -10.42 6.39 -10.75
C VAL A 74 -11.24 5.56 -11.74
N LEU A 75 -11.67 4.36 -11.36
CA LEU A 75 -12.54 3.53 -12.21
C LEU A 75 -13.96 4.12 -12.34
N SER A 76 -14.46 4.74 -11.28
CA SER A 76 -15.84 5.25 -11.20
C SER A 76 -15.99 6.69 -11.70
N ALA A 77 -14.92 7.48 -11.71
CA ALA A 77 -14.90 8.86 -12.19
C ALA A 77 -14.83 8.96 -13.73
N LYS A 78 -15.27 7.93 -14.43
CA LYS A 78 -15.12 7.74 -15.87
C LYS A 78 -16.46 7.51 -16.55
#